data_AF-A0A2V9KH85-F1
#
_entry.id   AF-A0A2V9KH85-F1
#
_cell.length_a   1.000
_cell.length_b   1.000
_cell.length_c   1.000
_cell.angle_alpha   90.00
_cell.angle_beta   90.00
_cell.angle_gamma   90.00
#
_symmetry.space_group_name_H-M   'P 1'
#
loop_
_entity.id
_entity.type
_entity.pdbx_description
1 polymer ?
#
loop_
_entity_poly.entity_id
_entity_poly.type
_entity_poly.pdbx_seq_one_letter_code
_entity_poly.pdbx_strand_id
1 'polypeptide(L)' 'MARADTSATAEAIQFAVQRRLGGAERLAIAIEMSLAARELALARIRMERPEASQAEIRRELLRLAFSPSKVPPGLP' A
#
# COMPACT_ATOMS: atom_id res chain seq x y z
N MET A 1 21.54 1.67 -14.39
CA MET A 1 20.70 1.06 -15.44
C MET A 1 19.29 0.95 -14.87
N ALA A 2 18.38 1.83 -15.27
CA ALA A 2 17.02 1.87 -14.71
C ALA A 2 16.21 0.70 -15.27
N ARG A 3 16.04 -0.34 -14.46
CA ARG A 3 15.17 -1.48 -14.77
C ARG A 3 13.75 -1.12 -14.33
N ALA A 4 13.12 -0.20 -15.05
CA ALA A 4 11.69 0.02 -14.87
C ALA A 4 10.99 -1.24 -15.41
N ASP A 5 10.28 -1.96 -14.54
CA ASP A 5 9.39 -3.07 -14.89
C ASP A 5 8.11 -2.56 -15.56
N THR A 6 8.23 -1.50 -16.35
CA THR A 6 7.12 -0.80 -16.97
C THR A 6 7.63 -0.14 -18.24
N SER A 7 7.07 -0.53 -19.37
CA SER A 7 7.38 0.09 -20.67
C SER A 7 6.59 1.39 -20.82
N ALA A 8 7.09 2.31 -21.65
CA ALA A 8 6.36 3.54 -21.99
C ALA A 8 4.97 3.25 -22.58
N THR A 9 4.82 2.14 -23.32
CA THR A 9 3.52 1.69 -23.83
C THR A 9 2.57 1.27 -22.71
N ALA A 10 3.05 0.52 -21.72
CA ALA A 10 2.25 0.11 -20.56
C ALA A 10 1.79 1.32 -19.75
N GLU A 11 2.68 2.28 -19.53
CA GLU A 11 2.36 3.56 -18.87
C GLU A 11 1.27 4.33 -19.63
N ALA A 12 1.41 4.48 -20.95
CA ALA A 12 0.41 5.17 -21.78
C ALA A 12 -0.97 4.50 -21.72
N ILE A 13 -1.03 3.17 -21.74
CA ILE A 13 -2.27 2.40 -21.59
C ILE A 13 -2.87 2.63 -20.21
N GLN A 14 -2.06 2.54 -19.16
CA GLN A 14 -2.51 2.76 -17.78
C GLN A 14 -3.11 4.16 -17.60
N PHE A 15 -2.49 5.20 -18.14
CA PHE A 15 -3.03 6.55 -18.13
C PHE A 15 -4.34 6.68 -18.91
N ALA A 16 -4.43 6.07 -20.10
CA ALA A 16 -5.65 6.11 -20.90
C ALA A 16 -6.83 5.44 -20.18
N VAL A 17 -6.58 4.32 -19.50
CA VAL A 17 -7.57 3.63 -18.67
C VAL A 17 -7.98 4.51 -17.49
N GLN A 18 -7.02 5.03 -16.71
CA GLN A 18 -7.32 5.87 -15.53
C GLN A 18 -8.14 7.12 -15.87
N ARG A 19 -7.89 7.75 -17.02
CA ARG A 19 -8.66 8.91 -17.49
C ARG A 19 -10.12 8.59 -17.80
N ARG A 20 -10.43 7.35 -18.20
CA ARG A 20 -11.78 6.91 -18.56
C ARG A 20 -12.64 6.54 -17.34
N LEU A 21 -12.02 6.28 -16.20
CA LEU A 21 -12.72 5.92 -14.98
C LEU A 21 -13.53 7.09 -14.42
N GLY A 22 -14.71 6.80 -13.87
CA GLY A 22 -15.47 7.70 -13.01
C GLY A 22 -14.91 7.77 -11.58
N GLY A 23 -15.49 8.63 -10.75
CA GLY A 23 -15.08 8.78 -9.35
C GLY A 23 -15.23 7.49 -8.53
N ALA A 24 -16.34 6.78 -8.71
CA ALA A 24 -16.60 5.53 -7.99
C ALA A 24 -15.62 4.41 -8.39
N GLU A 25 -15.31 4.27 -9.68
CA GLU A 25 -14.36 3.27 -10.16
C GLU A 25 -12.93 3.57 -9.69
N ARG A 26 -12.53 4.85 -9.69
CA ARG A 26 -11.25 5.27 -9.11
C ARG A 26 -11.17 4.93 -7.61
N LEU A 27 -12.25 5.16 -6.86
CA LEU A 27 -12.30 4.81 -5.44
C LEU A 27 -12.21 3.30 -5.24
N ALA A 28 -12.89 2.50 -6.05
CA ALA A 28 -12.82 1.05 -5.98
C ALA A 28 -11.39 0.54 -6.17
N ILE A 29 -10.69 1.02 -7.21
CA ILE A 29 -9.28 0.68 -7.45
C ILE A 29 -8.40 1.13 -6.29
N ALA A 30 -8.60 2.34 -5.77
CA ALA A 30 -7.82 2.83 -4.63
C ALA A 30 -8.00 1.95 -3.39
N ILE A 31 -9.21 1.47 -3.13
CA ILE A 31 -9.49 0.53 -2.03
C ILE A 31 -8.79 -0.80 -2.29
N GLU A 32 -8.91 -1.36 -3.49
CA GLU A 32 -8.27 -2.63 -3.86
C GLU A 32 -6.75 -2.57 -3.71
N MET A 33 -6.12 -1.53 -4.27
CA MET A 33 -4.67 -1.31 -4.13
C MET A 33 -4.24 -1.14 -2.67
N SER A 34 -5.05 -0.45 -1.86
CA SER A 34 -4.76 -0.26 -0.44
C SER A 34 -4.83 -1.57 0.35
N LEU A 35 -5.78 -2.45 0.02
CA LEU A 35 -5.89 -3.78 0.63
C LEU A 35 -4.70 -4.65 0.24
N ALA A 36 -4.37 -4.72 -1.05
CA ALA A 36 -3.23 -5.50 -1.54
C ALA A 36 -1.90 -5.02 -0.92
N ALA A 37 -1.67 -3.70 -0.87
CA ALA A 37 -0.48 -3.14 -0.24
C ALA A 37 -0.39 -3.49 1.26
N ARG A 38 -1.53 -3.47 1.97
CA ARG A 38 -1.60 -3.84 3.39
C ARG A 38 -1.26 -5.31 3.61
N GLU A 39 -1.76 -6.21 2.77
CA GLU A 39 -1.48 -7.64 2.86
C GLU A 39 0.00 -7.94 2.62
N LEU A 40 0.59 -7.31 1.59
CA LEU A 40 2.02 -7.42 1.31
C LEU A 40 2.88 -6.92 2.48
N ALA A 41 2.52 -5.76 3.04
CA ALA A 41 3.22 -5.21 4.21
C ALA A 41 3.11 -6.14 5.43
N LEU A 42 1.93 -6.68 5.71
CA LEU A 42 1.72 -7.64 6.81
C LEU A 42 2.52 -8.93 6.61
N ALA A 43 2.55 -9.47 5.39
CA ALA A 43 3.33 -10.66 5.07
C ALA A 43 4.83 -10.42 5.34
N ARG A 44 5.35 -9.29 4.88
CA ARG A 44 6.73 -8.87 5.16
C ARG A 44 7.01 -8.75 6.66
N ILE A 45 6.18 -8.02 7.41
CA ILE A 45 6.38 -7.84 8.86
C ILE A 45 6.44 -9.19 9.59
N ARG A 46 5.54 -10.12 9.25
CA ARG A 46 5.52 -11.46 9.86
C ARG A 46 6.76 -12.28 9.53
N MET A 47 7.27 -12.15 8.30
CA MET A 47 8.51 -12.81 7.90
C MET A 47 9.72 -12.25 8.64
N GLU A 48 9.79 -10.92 8.82
CA GLU A 48 10.90 -10.24 9.48
C GLU A 48 10.87 -10.38 11.02
N ARG A 49 9.68 -10.58 11.62
CA ARG A 49 9.50 -10.68 13.09
C ARG A 49 8.51 -11.80 13.47
N PRO A 50 8.91 -13.08 13.33
CA PRO A 50 8.01 -14.22 13.59
C PRO A 50 7.45 -14.29 15.01
N GLU A 51 8.19 -13.78 15.99
CA GLU A 51 7.85 -13.75 17.41
C GLU A 51 6.97 -12.56 17.83
N ALA A 52 6.73 -11.61 16.92
CA ALA A 52 5.97 -10.41 17.23
C ALA A 52 4.51 -10.74 17.56
N SER A 53 3.98 -10.10 18.60
CA SER A 53 2.56 -10.15 18.91
C SER A 53 1.73 -9.45 17.83
N GLN A 54 0.44 -9.78 17.76
CA GLN A 54 -0.48 -9.15 16.82
C GLN A 54 -0.60 -7.63 17.04
N ALA A 55 -0.41 -7.16 18.27
CA ALA A 55 -0.41 -5.73 18.59
C ALA A 55 0.82 -5.02 17.97
N GLU A 56 2.00 -5.62 18.11
CA GLU A 56 3.24 -5.09 17.53
C GLU A 56 3.21 -5.09 16.01
N ILE A 57 2.65 -6.14 15.39
CA ILE A 57 2.47 -6.22 13.94
C ILE A 57 1.56 -5.08 13.44
N ARG A 58 0.46 -4.80 14.16
CA ARG A 58 -0.45 -3.69 13.80
C ARG A 58 0.24 -2.34 13.97
N ARG A 59 0.99 -2.13 15.06
CA ARG A 59 1.75 -0.90 15.30
C ARG A 59 2.74 -0.65 14.16
N GLU A 60 3.48 -1.69 13.77
CA GLU A 60 4.46 -1.58 12.69
C GLU A 60 3.79 -1.28 11.35
N LEU A 61 2.66 -1.93 11.05
CA LEU A 61 1.86 -1.62 9.87
C LEU A 61 1.41 -0.15 9.85
N LEU A 62 0.95 0.39 10.99
CA LEU A 62 0.57 1.79 11.10
C LEU A 62 1.77 2.73 10.88
N ARG A 63 2.94 2.38 11.43
CA ARG A 63 4.18 3.13 11.23
C ARG A 63 4.64 3.16 9.76
N LEU A 64 4.37 2.10 9.00
CA LEU A 64 4.66 2.05 7.56
C LEU A 64 3.63 2.84 6.74
N ALA A 65 2.34 2.74 7.10
CA ALA A 65 1.25 3.39 6.36
C ALA A 65 1.17 4.90 6.62
N PHE A 66 1.63 5.37 7.77
CA PHE A 66 1.54 6.76 8.20
C PHE A 66 2.92 7.32 8.53
N SER A 67 3.21 8.54 8.04
CA SER A 67 4.41 9.28 8.45
C SER A 67 4.40 9.51 9.97
N PRO A 68 5.55 9.49 10.68
CA PRO A 68 5.62 9.62 12.14
C PRO A 68 4.94 10.88 12.71
N SER A 69 4.75 11.93 11.89
CA SER A 69 3.99 13.13 12.28
C SER A 69 2.47 12.97 12.27
N LYS A 70 1.95 11.81 11.82
CA LYS A 70 0.51 11.55 11.62
C LYS A 70 -0.03 10.39 12.46
N VAL A 71 0.73 9.87 13.41
CA VAL A 71 0.22 8.86 14.36
C VAL A 71 -0.44 9.62 15.54
N PRO A 72 -1.77 9.46 15.76
CA PRO A 72 -2.42 10.02 16.93
C PRO A 72 -1.74 9.57 18.23
N PRO A 73 -1.50 10.47 19.20
CA PRO A 73 -0.96 10.08 20.49
C PRO A 73 -1.89 9.07 21.18
N GLY A 74 -1.34 7.96 21.66
CA GLY A 74 -2.06 6.94 22.42
C GLY A 74 -2.61 5.75 21.63
N LEU A 75 -2.32 5.63 20.33
CA LEU A 75 -2.47 4.33 19.66
C LEU A 75 -1.36 3.40 20.15
N PRO A 76 -1.69 2.17 20.60
CA PRO A 76 -0.74 1.27 21.24
C PRO A 76 0.48 1.07 20.36
#